data_AF-A0A2N6SGZ1-F1
#
_entry.id   AF-A0A2N6SGZ1-F1
#
_cell.length_a   1.000
_cell.length_b   1.000
_cell.length_c   1.000
_cell.angle_alpha   90.00
_cell.angle_beta   90.00
_cell.angle_gamma   90.00
#
_symmetry.space_group_name_H-M   'P 1'
#
loop_
_entity.id
_entity.type
_entity.pdbx_description
1 polymer ?
#
loop_
_entity_poly.entity_id
_entity_poly.type
_entity_poly.pdbx_seq_one_letter_code
_entity_poly.pdbx_strand_id
1 'polypeptide(L)' 'MNWFEIVLIDGNRGLINLNNVIDVWKDLNADYATILQVNGDELEIPASEYDRLKNVLNLKGYVLGGGF' A
#
# COMPACT_ATOMS: atom_id res chain seq x y z
N MET A 1 15.69 -5.03 -2.41
CA MET A 1 15.38 -3.68 -1.87
C MET A 1 14.01 -3.75 -1.20
N ASN A 2 13.87 -3.34 0.07
CA ASN A 2 12.62 -3.49 0.85
C ASN A 2 11.85 -2.19 1.05
N TRP A 3 12.39 -1.06 0.61
CA TRP A 3 11.74 0.24 0.66
C TRP A 3 11.14 0.59 -0.70
N PHE A 4 9.97 1.24 -0.67
CA PHE A 4 9.23 1.69 -1.85
C PHE A 4 8.89 3.17 -1.71
N GLU A 5 9.18 3.96 -2.75
CA GLU A 5 8.81 5.37 -2.83
C GLU A 5 7.34 5.50 -3.23
N ILE A 6 6.59 6.23 -2.41
CA ILE A 6 5.16 6.44 -2.57
C ILE A 6 4.81 7.92 -2.46
N VAL A 7 3.75 8.35 -3.13
CA VAL A 7 3.16 9.67 -2.92
C VAL A 7 2.12 9.58 -1.79
N LEU A 8 2.19 10.50 -0.83
CA LEU A 8 1.23 10.62 0.27
C LEU A 8 0.06 11.54 -0.11
N ILE A 9 -1.00 11.54 0.71
CA ILE A 9 -2.22 12.34 0.46
C ILE A 9 -1.96 13.86 0.35
N ASP A 10 -0.89 14.35 0.96
CA ASP A 10 -0.46 15.76 0.92
C ASP A 10 0.40 16.10 -0.31
N GLY A 11 0.64 15.12 -1.20
CA GLY A 11 1.49 15.27 -2.38
C GLY A 11 2.99 15.12 -2.11
N ASN A 12 3.40 14.92 -0.85
CA ASN A 12 4.78 14.64 -0.52
C ASN A 12 5.17 13.21 -0.86
N ARG A 13 6.47 12.98 -1.04
CA ARG A 13 7.01 11.64 -1.24
C ARG A 13 7.41 11.02 0.09
N GLY A 14 6.94 9.82 0.34
CA GLY A 14 7.28 8.99 1.48
C GLY A 14 8.04 7.73 1.06
N LEU A 15 8.62 7.05 2.05
CA LEU A 15 9.19 5.73 1.89
C LEU A 15 8.43 4.74 2.78
N ILE A 16 7.92 3.68 2.18
CA ILE A 16 7.27 2.58 2.90
C ILE A 16 8.19 1.37 2.90
N ASN A 17 8.33 0.74 4.06
CA ASN A 17 8.95 -0.57 4.16
C ASN A 17 7.92 -1.63 3.74
N LEU A 18 8.15 -2.27 2.60
CA LEU A 18 7.28 -3.32 2.07
C LEU A 18 7.17 -4.53 3.00
N ASN A 19 8.15 -4.75 3.87
CA ASN A 19 8.08 -5.83 4.87
C ASN A 19 7.09 -5.51 6.00
N ASN A 20 6.72 -4.24 6.15
CA ASN A 20 5.77 -3.80 7.17
C ASN A 20 4.34 -3.78 6.61
N VAL A 21 4.12 -4.08 5.33
CA VAL A 21 2.78 -4.08 4.73
C VAL A 21 2.14 -5.45 4.92
N ILE A 22 0.98 -5.48 5.57
CA ILE A 22 0.13 -6.68 5.68
C ILE A 22 -0.82 -6.75 4.50
N ASP A 23 -1.57 -5.68 4.25
CA ASP A 23 -2.57 -5.63 3.19
C ASP A 23 -2.71 -4.22 2.61
N VAL A 24 -3.27 -4.16 1.42
CA VAL A 24 -3.63 -2.91 0.74
C VAL A 24 -4.94 -3.10 -0.01
N TRP A 25 -5.88 -2.18 0.22
CA TRP A 25 -7.19 -2.18 -0.44
C TRP A 25 -7.65 -0.76 -0.78
N LYS A 26 -8.62 -0.69 -1.70
CA LYS A 26 -9.37 0.54 -2.03
C LYS A 26 -10.77 0.16 -2.49
N ASP A 27 -11.73 1.04 -2.23
CA ASP A 27 -13.06 0.88 -2.81
C ASP A 27 -13.06 1.25 -4.31
N LEU A 28 -14.11 0.82 -5.03
CA LEU A 28 -14.22 0.98 -6.49
C LEU A 28 -14.04 2.44 -6.94
N ASN A 29 -14.53 3.40 -6.15
CA ASN A 29 -14.53 4.83 -6.46
C ASN A 29 -13.87 5.67 -5.36
N ALA A 30 -13.02 5.07 -4.52
CA ALA A 30 -12.32 5.84 -3.49
C ALA A 30 -11.19 6.68 -4.10
N ASP A 31 -11.02 7.90 -3.58
CA ASP A 31 -9.88 8.78 -3.89
C ASP A 31 -8.58 8.30 -3.22
N TYR A 32 -8.71 7.42 -2.23
CA TYR A 32 -7.61 6.90 -1.42
C TYR A 32 -7.59 5.38 -1.35
N ALA A 33 -6.40 4.82 -1.12
CA ALA A 33 -6.16 3.44 -0.76
C ALA A 33 -5.66 3.38 0.68
N THR A 34 -5.98 2.30 1.39
CA THR A 34 -5.49 2.06 2.76
C THR A 34 -4.43 0.98 2.74
N ILE A 35 -3.35 1.21 3.48
CA ILE A 35 -2.28 0.24 3.75
C ILE A 35 -2.36 -0.14 5.22
N LEU A 36 -2.58 -1.42 5.50
CA LEU A 36 -2.46 -1.97 6.84
C LEU A 36 -1.02 -2.40 7.11
N GLN A 37 -0.47 -1.95 8.24
CA GLN A 37 0.90 -2.26 8.64
C GLN A 37 0.98 -3.31 9.76
N VAL A 38 2.16 -3.93 9.90
CA VAL A 38 2.44 -4.97 10.91
C VAL A 38 2.29 -4.51 12.36
N ASN A 39 2.39 -3.20 12.62
CA ASN A 39 2.16 -2.61 13.93
C ASN A 39 0.67 -2.30 14.20
N GLY A 40 -0.23 -2.59 13.26
CA GLY A 40 -1.65 -2.29 13.35
C GLY A 40 -2.02 -0.88 12.89
N ASP A 41 -1.05 -0.08 12.45
CA ASP A 41 -1.33 1.25 11.90
C ASP A 41 -1.89 1.15 10.48
N GLU A 42 -2.78 2.07 10.16
CA GLU A 42 -3.31 2.25 8.81
C GLU A 42 -2.76 3.55 8.21
N LEU A 43 -2.30 3.48 6.97
CA LEU A 43 -1.83 4.63 6.20
C LEU A 43 -2.67 4.81 4.95
N GLU A 44 -3.22 6.01 4.79
CA GLU A 44 -3.90 6.41 3.57
C GLU A 44 -2.92 6.96 2.54
N ILE A 45 -3.11 6.53 1.29
CA ILE A 45 -2.36 6.96 0.11
C ILE A 45 -3.34 7.33 -1.01
N PRO A 46 -2.96 8.14 -2.00
CA PRO A 46 -3.79 8.35 -3.18
C PRO A 46 -4.12 7.02 -3.86
N ALA A 47 -5.36 6.86 -4.35
CA ALA A 47 -5.79 5.65 -5.04
C ALA A 47 -4.97 5.34 -6.30
N SER A 48 -4.32 6.34 -6.90
CA SER A 48 -3.37 6.17 -8.01
C SER A 48 -2.10 5.40 -7.63
N GLU A 49 -1.71 5.40 -6.36
CA GLU A 49 -0.52 4.68 -5.87
C GLU A 49 -0.82 3.20 -5.58
N TYR A 50 -2.10 2.83 -5.44
CA TYR A 50 -2.54 1.47 -5.15
C TYR A 50 -1.98 0.45 -6.14
N ASP A 51 -2.18 0.65 -7.45
CA ASP A 51 -1.76 -0.32 -8.47
C ASP A 51 -0.23 -0.47 -8.51
N ARG A 52 0.50 0.63 -8.28
CA ARG A 52 1.97 0.61 -8.20
C ARG A 52 2.43 -0.23 -7.01
N LEU A 53 1.83 -0.03 -5.84
CA LEU A 53 2.16 -0.76 -4.62
C LEU A 53 1.76 -2.25 -4.73
N LYS A 54 0.55 -2.54 -5.21
CA LYS A 54 0.03 -3.90 -5.40
C LYS A 54 0.94 -4.72 -6.31
N ASN A 55 1.38 -4.14 -7.43
CA ASN A 55 2.30 -4.82 -8.36
C ASN A 55 3.64 -5.17 -7.71
N VAL A 56 4.21 -4.26 -6.92
CA VAL A 56 5.49 -4.51 -6.24
C VAL A 56 5.34 -5.57 -5.15
N LEU A 57 4.24 -5.56 -4.40
CA LEU A 57 3.94 -6.59 -3.40
C LEU A 57 3.76 -7.97 -4.07
N ASN A 58 3.03 -8.04 -5.17
CA ASN A 58 2.85 -9.27 -5.95
C ASN A 58 4.19 -9.83 -6.47
N LEU A 59 5.08 -8.97 -6.98
CA LEU A 59 6.42 -9.38 -7.45
C LEU A 59 7.30 -9.93 -6.32
N LYS A 60 7.05 -9.54 -5.07
CA LYS A 60 7.72 -10.10 -3.89
C LYS A 60 7.13 -11.42 -3.41
N GLY A 61 6.07 -11.92 -4.06
CA GLY A 61 5.35 -13.09 -3.60
C GLY A 61 4.52 -12.83 -2.34
N TYR A 62 4.19 -11.57 -2.02
CA TYR A 62 3.20 -11.29 -0.99
C TYR A 62 1.84 -11.76 -1.51
N VAL A 63 1.33 -12.83 -0.92
CA VAL A 63 -0.08 -13.20 -1.05
C VAL A 63 -0.84 -12.24 -0.15
N LEU A 64 -1.24 -11.11 -0.72
CA LEU A 64 -2.12 -10.17 -0.02
C LEU A 64 -3.40 -10.91 0.32
N GLY A 65 -3.77 -10.87 1.60
CA GLY A 65 -4.84 -11.67 2.16
C GLY A 65 -6.10 -11.55 1.33
N GLY A 66 -6.42 -12.59 0.57
CA GLY A 66 -7.74 -12.77 -0.03
C GLY A 66 -8.72 -12.97 1.11
N GLY A 67 -9.24 -11.86 1.65
CA GLY A 67 -10.42 -11.88 2.49
C GLY A 67 -11.61 -12.28 1.62
N PHE A 68 -12.15 -13.46 1.91
CA PHE A 68 -13.45 -13.91 1.44
C PHE A 68 -14.58 -12.99 1.93
#